data_AF-A0A929IDH2-F1
#
_entry.id   AF-A0A929IDH2-F1
#
_cell.length_a   1.000
_cell.length_b   1.000
_cell.length_c   1.000
_cell.angle_alpha   90.00
_cell.angle_beta   90.00
_cell.angle_gamma   90.00
#
_symmetry.space_group_name_H-M   'P 1'
#
loop_
_entity.id
_entity.type
_entity.pdbx_description
1 polymer ?
#
loop_
_entity_poly.entity_id
_entity_poly.type
_entity_poly.pdbx_seq_one_letter_code
_entity_poly.pdbx_strand_id
1 'polypeptide(L)' 'MLEYDIIQMDETPVQVLKEPDKRTQSKSYICLQRGGPPARPVILYDYDPGRSAQVPKRLLEGFSGYLQTAQDNPVDTFGF' A
#
# COMPACT_ATOMS: atom_id res chain seq x y z
N MET A 1 9.70 -7.63 -8.25
CA MET A 1 8.40 -7.21 -7.69
C MET A 1 7.63 -6.45 -8.75
N LEU A 2 8.05 -5.22 -9.08
CA LEU A 2 7.36 -4.34 -10.05
C LEU A 2 7.53 -4.76 -11.52
N GLU A 3 8.47 -5.67 -11.83
CA GLU A 3 8.68 -6.22 -13.18
C GLU A 3 7.59 -7.22 -13.61
N TYR A 4 6.80 -7.75 -12.66
CA TYR A 4 5.68 -8.64 -12.99
C TYR A 4 4.44 -7.79 -13.22
N ASP A 5 3.62 -8.14 -14.20
CA ASP A 5 2.51 -7.35 -14.73
C ASP A 5 1.24 -7.34 -13.87
N ILE A 6 1.24 -8.06 -12.75
CA ILE A 6 0.11 -8.10 -11.81
C ILE A 6 0.61 -7.81 -10.40
N ILE A 7 0.00 -6.82 -9.75
CA ILE A 7 0.17 -6.53 -8.33
C ILE A 7 -1.20 -6.56 -7.66
N GLN A 8 -1.25 -7.21 -6.50
CA GLN A 8 -2.37 -7.10 -5.56
C GLN A 8 -1.94 -6.19 -4.42
N MET A 9 -2.76 -5.19 -4.10
CA MET A 9 -2.48 -4.23 -3.05
C MET A 9 -3.67 -4.09 -2.11
N ASP A 10 -3.40 -3.94 -0.83
CA ASP A 10 -4.38 -3.65 0.22
C ASP A 10 -3.82 -2.61 1.18
N GLU A 11 -4.67 -1.70 1.66
CA GLU A 11 -4.32 -0.70 2.67
C GLU A 11 -5.10 -1.00 3.95
N THR A 12 -4.41 -1.46 4.98
CA THR A 12 -5.01 -1.78 6.27
C THR A 12 -4.72 -0.66 7.29
N PRO A 13 -5.74 -0.01 7.88
CA PRO A 13 -5.54 0.93 8.97
C PRO A 13 -5.15 0.18 10.26
N VAL A 14 -4.13 0.69 10.95
CA VAL A 14 -3.64 0.16 12.23
C VAL A 14 -3.57 1.26 13.29
N GLN A 15 -3.56 0.87 14.56
CA GLN A 15 -3.37 1.77 15.69
C GLN A 15 -2.04 1.43 16.38
N VAL A 16 -1.10 2.37 16.38
CA VAL A 16 0.19 2.20 17.06
C VAL A 16 0.14 2.88 18.42
N LEU A 17 0.21 2.07 19.49
CA LEU A 17 0.03 2.56 20.86
C LEU A 17 1.19 3.41 21.38
N LYS A 18 2.37 3.31 20.78
CA LYS A 18 3.61 3.96 21.23
C LYS A 18 4.38 4.59 20.07
N GLU A 19 3.66 5.27 19.17
CA GLU A 19 4.27 6.02 18.08
C GLU A 19 4.80 7.36 18.62
N PRO A 20 6.10 7.68 18.44
CA PRO A 20 6.64 8.98 18.84
C PRO A 20 5.87 10.12 18.18
N ASP A 21 5.64 11.20 18.93
CA ASP A 21 5.03 12.44 18.45
C ASP A 21 3.61 12.29 17.84
N LYS A 22 2.92 11.18 18.14
CA LYS A 22 1.56 10.92 17.66
C LYS A 22 0.64 10.43 18.76
N ARG A 23 -0.63 10.85 18.69
CA ARG A 23 -1.65 10.39 19.65
C ARG A 23 -1.97 8.93 19.40
N THR A 24 -2.16 8.19 20.49
CA THR A 24 -2.49 6.76 20.43
C THR A 24 -3.79 6.45 19.70
N GLN A 25 -4.73 7.39 19.62
CA GLN A 25 -6.01 7.24 18.89
C GLN A 25 -5.88 7.51 17.39
N SER A 26 -4.74 8.02 16.92
CA SER A 26 -4.52 8.30 15.51
C SER A 26 -4.33 7.01 14.71
N LYS A 27 -4.85 6.98 13.48
CA LYS A 27 -4.63 5.88 12.54
C LYS A 27 -3.26 5.99 11.89
N SER A 28 -2.60 4.86 11.72
CA SER A 28 -1.46 4.64 10.83
C SER A 28 -1.89 3.60 9.80
N TYR A 29 -1.10 3.37 8.76
CA TYR A 29 -1.49 2.50 7.65
C TYR A 29 -0.37 1.51 7.34
N ILE A 30 -0.76 0.30 7.01
CA ILE A 30 0.14 -0.69 6.41
C ILE A 30 -0.38 -0.97 5.00
N CYS A 31 0.45 -0.69 4.00
CA CYS A 31 0.22 -1.05 2.62
C CYS A 31 0.87 -2.41 2.34
N LEU A 32 0.04 -3.40 2.04
CA LEU A 32 0.49 -4.72 1.60
C LEU A 32 0.55 -4.72 0.08
N GLN A 33 1.66 -5.18 -0.49
CA GLN A 33 1.77 -5.46 -1.92
C GLN A 33 2.19 -6.90 -2.12
N ARG A 34 1.50 -7.60 -3.01
CA ARG A 34 1.86 -8.94 -3.48
C ARG A 34 2.07 -8.91 -4.98
N GLY A 35 3.21 -9.39 -5.43
CA GLY A 35 3.57 -9.48 -6.84
C GLY A 35 4.65 -10.52 -7.07
N GLY A 36 5.34 -10.39 -8.21
CA GLY A 36 6.32 -11.36 -8.67
C GLY A 36 5.71 -12.61 -9.32
N PRO A 37 6.54 -13.44 -9.98
CA PRO A 37 6.06 -14.61 -10.71
C PRO A 37 5.29 -15.58 -9.81
N PRO A 38 4.30 -16.33 -10.35
CA PRO A 38 3.48 -17.26 -9.55
C PRO A 38 4.28 -18.29 -8.74
N ALA A 39 5.42 -18.74 -9.26
CA ALA A 39 6.31 -19.68 -8.59
C ALA A 39 7.19 -19.05 -7.49
N ARG A 40 7.31 -17.71 -7.48
CA ARG A 40 8.19 -16.94 -6.59
C ARG A 40 7.50 -15.63 -6.17
N PRO A 41 6.40 -15.70 -5.41
CA PRO A 41 5.70 -14.50 -4.97
C PRO A 41 6.56 -13.70 -4.00
N VAL A 42 6.45 -12.38 -4.08
CA VAL A 42 7.04 -11.42 -3.15
C VAL A 42 5.91 -10.66 -2.48
N ILE A 43 5.98 -10.57 -1.15
CA ILE A 43 5.04 -9.80 -0.33
C ILE A 43 5.83 -8.70 0.37
N LEU A 44 5.41 -7.45 0.17
CA LEU A 44 5.98 -6.28 0.80
C LEU A 44 4.95 -5.65 1.74
N TYR A 45 5.42 -5.23 2.90
CA TYR A 45 4.66 -4.44 3.86
C TYR A 45 5.35 -3.09 3.99
N ASP A 46 4.64 -2.03 3.63
CA ASP A 46 5.09 -0.65 3.82
C ASP A 46 4.23 -0.02 4.92
N TYR A 47 4.88 0.59 5.92
CA TYR A 47 4.18 1.28 6.99
C TYR A 47 4.26 2.79 6.74
N ASP A 48 3.13 3.47 6.84
CA ASP A 48 3.06 4.93 6.78
C ASP A 48 2.31 5.48 8.02
N PRO A 49 2.84 6.53 8.68
CA PRO A 49 2.17 7.17 9.80
C PRO A 49 0.89 7.90 9.37
N GLY A 50 0.65 8.16 8.09
CA GLY A 50 -0.55 8.82 7.60
C GLY A 50 -1.18 8.11 6.40
N ARG A 51 -2.39 8.55 6.03
CA ARG A 51 -2.99 8.19 4.74
C ARG A 51 -2.62 9.26 3.74
N SER A 52 -1.97 8.90 2.64
CA SER A 52 -1.61 9.85 1.59
C SER A 52 -1.60 9.17 0.23
N ALA A 53 -2.19 9.82 -0.77
CA ALA A 53 -2.12 9.40 -2.17
C ALA A 53 -0.68 9.33 -2.70
N GLN A 54 0.30 9.90 -1.99
CA GLN A 54 1.72 9.78 -2.34
C GLN A 54 2.31 8.41 -2.02
N VAL A 55 1.74 7.68 -1.06
CA VAL A 55 2.20 6.33 -0.68
C VAL A 55 2.09 5.36 -1.87
N PRO A 56 0.91 5.15 -2.48
CA PRO A 56 0.83 4.26 -3.63
C PRO A 56 1.59 4.77 -4.85
N LYS A 57 1.72 6.09 -5.05
CA LYS A 57 2.55 6.66 -6.13
C LYS A 57 4.02 6.27 -5.99
N ARG A 58 4.57 6.36 -4.77
CA ARG A 58 5.93 5.93 -4.45
C ARG A 58 6.10 4.42 -4.59
N LEU A 59 5.12 3.65 -4.12
CA LEU A 59 5.20 2.18 -4.11
C LEU A 59 5.07 1.54 -5.51
N LEU A 60 4.32 2.19 -6.40
CA LEU A 60 4.05 1.72 -7.75
C LEU A 60 4.87 2.48 -8.81
N GLU A 61 5.90 3.24 -8.41
CA GLU A 61 6.73 3.98 -9.34
C GLU A 61 7.39 3.03 -10.35
N GLY A 62 7.13 3.26 -11.65
CA GLY A 62 7.65 2.42 -12.73
C GLY A 62 6.91 1.09 -12.93
N PHE A 63 5.86 0.79 -12.16
CA PHE A 63 5.00 -0.36 -12.42
C PHE A 63 4.17 -0.15 -13.70
N SER A 64 4.06 -1.20 -14.51
CA SER A 64 3.17 -1.23 -15.68
C SER A 64 2.46 -2.58 -15.73
N GLY A 65 1.14 -2.55 -15.84
CA GLY A 65 0.31 -3.75 -15.81
C GLY A 65 -1.01 -3.52 -15.10
N TYR A 66 -1.49 -4.56 -14.40
CA TYR A 66 -2.77 -4.58 -13.71
C TYR A 66 -2.59 -4.52 -12.20
N LEU A 67 -3.25 -3.55 -11.58
CA LEU A 67 -3.35 -3.41 -10.13
C LEU A 67 -4.72 -3.89 -9.67
N GLN A 68 -4.75 -4.92 -8.83
CA GLN A 68 -5.92 -5.28 -8.06
C GLN A 68 -5.82 -4.63 -6.69
N THR A 69 -6.77 -3.77 -6.33
CA THR A 69 -6.78 -3.07 -5.04
C THR A 69 -8.07 -3.32 -4.26
N ALA A 70 -7.97 -3.40 -2.94
CA ALA A 70 -9.10 -3.33 -2.03
C ALA A 70 -9.01 -1.99 -1.26
N GLN A 71 -9.94 -1.07 -1.53
CA GLN A 71 -10.03 0.21 -0.83
C GLN A 71 -11.49 0.51 -0.48
N ASP A 72 -11.78 0.87 0.77
CA ASP A 72 -13.15 1.07 1.26
C ASP A 72 -13.71 2.50 1.03
N ASN A 73 -12.96 3.41 0.40
CA ASN A 73 -13.37 4.81 0.28
C ASN A 73 -12.82 5.46 -1.02
N PRO A 74 -13.67 6.03 -1.90
CA PRO A 74 -13.33 6.49 -3.25
C PRO A 74 -12.52 7.80 -3.35
N VAL A 75 -11.80 8.23 -2.32
CA VAL A 75 -11.12 9.55 -2.34
C VAL A 75 -9.89 9.58 -3.25
N ASP A 76 -9.36 8.42 -3.65
CA ASP A 76 -8.22 8.34 -4.57
C ASP A 76 -8.53 7.34 -5.68
N THR A 77 -9.46 7.69 -6.57
CA THR A 77 -9.54 7.04 -7.88
C THR A 77 -8.23 7.30 -8.59
N PHE A 78 -7.38 6.28 -8.62
CA PHE A 78 -6.03 6.27 -9.18
C PHE A 78 -6.03 6.80 -10.62
N GLY A 79 -5.82 8.11 -10.77
CA GLY A 79 -5.32 8.71 -11.99
C GLY A 79 -3.84 8.39 -12.07
N PHE A 80 -3.52 7.31 -12.76
CA PHE A 80 -2.23 7.14 -13.40
C PHE A 80 -2.08 8.18 -14.51
#